data_AF-A0A9P4PNC3-F1
#
_entry.id   AF-A0A9P4PNC3-F1
#
_cell.length_a   1.000
_cell.length_b   1.000
_cell.length_c   1.000
_cell.angle_alpha   90.00
_cell.angle_beta   90.00
_cell.angle_gamma   90.00
#
_symmetry.space_group_name_H-M   'P 1'
#
loop_
_entity.id
_entity.type
_entity.pdbx_description
1 polymer ?
#
loop_
_entity_poly.entity_id
_entity_poly.type
_entity_poly.pdbx_seq_one_letter_code
_entity_poly.pdbx_strand_id
1 'polypeptide(L)'
;MNRLASRLGLSRSSKKQSFKEWSDSATVDDVHDLFTTLVKSGTDEGQSAAFSEERLEALERVLEATGTDSTGKVAIERVQAQLVKSHPSLADEVDAASSTILLLLHSHACFPFAKEVPLTKDALIRSIGLITQGSDHMFSQSAAFGQKPTIRARSKTTRMEFVFSALAHPEPPTGVPTKDDVLDVLCRIRYPHPSSFTHQQRRPITELEPLAERLLPQSSASPSRDSLRVSINELRPLANICNAMRDDKGVEAEKVLVGKESLDWNEFKLWAKAASLPAVLDELFSVLFMPPQE
;
A
#
# COMPACT_ATOMS: atom_id res chain seq x y z
N MET A 1 4.06 37.67 37.53
CA MET A 1 3.87 37.67 36.06
C MET A 1 2.82 36.61 35.72
N ASN A 2 1.82 36.93 34.87
CA ASN A 2 0.81 36.02 34.24
C ASN A 2 -0.69 36.29 34.48
N ARG A 3 -1.12 37.50 34.88
CA ARG A 3 -2.55 37.88 34.80
C ARG A 3 -2.98 38.47 33.44
N LEU A 4 -2.02 38.83 32.58
CA LEU A 4 -2.27 39.35 31.23
C LEU A 4 -2.42 38.24 30.16
N ALA A 5 -1.78 37.08 30.36
CA ALA A 5 -1.86 35.97 29.40
C ALA A 5 -3.23 35.27 29.36
N SER A 6 -3.98 35.23 30.48
CA SER A 6 -5.31 34.59 30.50
C SER A 6 -6.42 35.49 29.92
N ARG A 7 -6.22 36.81 29.86
CA ARG A 7 -7.19 37.77 29.31
C ARG A 7 -7.09 37.96 27.80
N LEU A 8 -5.98 37.57 27.18
CA LEU A 8 -5.75 37.70 25.74
C LEU A 8 -6.10 36.43 24.95
N GLY A 9 -6.58 35.36 25.59
CA GLY A 9 -6.89 34.10 24.91
C GLY A 9 -5.67 33.36 24.34
N LEU A 10 -4.45 33.86 24.57
CA LEU A 10 -3.18 33.35 24.02
C LEU A 10 -2.58 32.18 24.81
N SER A 11 -3.40 31.51 25.62
CA SER A 11 -3.04 30.27 26.30
C SER A 11 -4.25 29.33 26.30
N ARG A 12 -4.71 28.98 25.10
CA ARG A 12 -5.26 27.64 24.91
C ARG A 12 -4.12 26.82 24.35
N SER A 13 -3.42 26.07 25.21
CA SER A 13 -2.83 24.85 24.69
C SER A 13 -3.93 24.13 23.93
N SER A 14 -3.68 23.79 22.67
CA SER A 14 -4.64 23.02 21.87
C SER A 14 -5.10 21.86 22.74
N LYS A 15 -6.40 21.79 23.08
CA LYS A 15 -6.95 20.70 23.88
C LYS A 15 -6.44 19.42 23.25
N LYS A 16 -5.70 18.62 24.03
CA LYS A 16 -5.14 17.38 23.52
C LYS A 16 -6.32 16.44 23.24
N GLN A 17 -6.55 16.14 21.97
CA GLN A 17 -7.69 15.33 21.50
C GLN A 17 -7.56 13.90 22.05
N SER A 18 -8.65 13.37 22.57
CA SER A 18 -8.75 11.95 22.95
C SER A 18 -8.86 11.06 21.71
N PHE A 19 -8.55 9.76 21.85
CA PHE A 19 -8.71 8.81 20.75
C PHE A 19 -10.15 8.78 20.24
N LYS A 20 -11.13 8.82 21.14
CA LYS A 20 -12.54 8.84 20.77
C LYS A 20 -12.88 10.08 19.94
N GLU A 21 -12.47 11.27 20.38
CA GLU A 21 -12.70 12.51 19.63
C GLU A 21 -12.02 12.49 18.25
N TRP A 22 -10.84 11.88 18.13
CA TRP A 22 -10.17 11.69 16.85
C TRP A 22 -10.93 10.67 15.99
N SER A 23 -11.23 9.49 16.52
CA SER A 23 -11.94 8.41 15.83
C SER A 23 -13.32 8.85 15.33
N ASP A 24 -14.04 9.66 16.10
CA ASP A 24 -15.35 10.17 15.72
C ASP A 24 -15.29 11.19 14.55
N SER A 25 -14.13 11.81 14.32
CA SER A 25 -13.94 12.86 13.30
C SER A 25 -12.97 12.49 12.16
N ALA A 26 -12.21 11.40 12.29
CA ALA A 26 -11.16 11.01 11.36
C ALA A 26 -11.72 10.77 9.95
N THR A 27 -11.01 11.26 8.95
CA THR A 27 -11.31 11.07 7.53
C THR A 27 -10.40 9.99 6.93
N VAL A 28 -10.70 9.59 5.69
CA VAL A 28 -9.81 8.73 4.89
C VAL A 28 -8.43 9.38 4.73
N ASP A 29 -8.39 10.69 4.51
CA ASP A 29 -7.15 11.42 4.26
C ASP A 29 -6.27 11.44 5.53
N ASP A 30 -6.87 11.63 6.71
CA ASP A 30 -6.16 11.54 7.99
C ASP A 30 -5.50 10.16 8.18
N VAL A 31 -6.18 9.08 7.80
CA VAL A 31 -5.63 7.72 7.90
C VAL A 31 -4.54 7.48 6.87
N HIS A 32 -4.71 7.98 5.63
CA HIS A 32 -3.66 7.90 4.61
C HIS A 32 -2.39 8.63 5.05
N ASP A 33 -2.49 9.81 5.65
CA ASP A 33 -1.33 10.58 6.12
C ASP A 33 -0.57 9.84 7.24
N LEU A 34 -1.32 9.32 8.23
CA LEU A 34 -0.73 8.52 9.31
C LEU A 34 -0.13 7.21 8.79
N PHE A 35 -0.73 6.62 7.76
CA PHE A 35 -0.22 5.40 7.15
C PHE A 35 1.05 5.65 6.32
N THR A 36 1.11 6.75 5.58
CA THR A 36 2.35 7.19 4.90
C THR A 36 3.47 7.38 5.93
N THR A 37 3.16 8.00 7.07
CA THR A 37 4.14 8.17 8.16
C THR A 37 4.68 6.83 8.64
N LEU A 38 3.79 5.84 8.87
CA LEU A 38 4.21 4.47 9.21
C LEU A 38 5.12 3.87 8.14
N VAL A 39 4.77 3.99 6.85
CA VAL A 39 5.57 3.46 5.73
C VAL A 39 6.96 4.07 5.69
N LYS A 40 7.08 5.38 5.90
CA LYS A 40 8.34 6.14 5.80
C LYS A 40 9.25 5.92 7.00
N SER A 41 8.72 6.02 8.23
CA SER A 41 9.56 6.14 9.43
C SER A 41 9.23 5.15 10.55
N GLY A 42 8.19 4.32 10.40
CA GLY A 42 7.73 3.47 11.51
C GLY A 42 7.15 4.32 12.66
N THR A 43 6.96 3.71 13.83
CA THR A 43 6.31 4.39 14.99
C THR A 43 6.99 4.16 16.35
N ASP A 44 8.20 3.60 16.38
CA ASP A 44 9.01 3.27 17.57
C ASP A 44 8.45 2.18 18.51
N GLU A 45 7.15 1.86 18.49
CA GLU A 45 6.53 0.83 19.36
C GLU A 45 6.57 -0.59 18.76
N GLY A 46 7.73 -1.00 18.22
CA GLY A 46 7.90 -2.31 17.60
C GLY A 46 7.15 -2.49 16.28
N GLN A 47 6.75 -1.39 15.64
CA GLN A 47 6.30 -1.34 14.26
C GLN A 47 7.42 -0.79 13.38
N SER A 48 7.70 -1.49 12.28
CA SER A 48 8.81 -1.15 11.40
C SER A 48 8.29 -0.40 10.19
N ALA A 49 9.08 0.57 9.72
CA ALA A 49 8.87 1.20 8.42
C ALA A 49 8.95 0.16 7.29
N ALA A 50 8.37 0.50 6.13
CA ALA A 50 8.54 -0.32 4.93
C ALA A 50 9.95 -0.15 4.32
N PHE A 51 10.57 1.01 4.55
CA PHE A 51 11.89 1.34 4.06
C PHE A 51 12.85 1.61 5.23
N SER A 52 14.13 1.26 5.06
CA SER A 52 15.18 1.90 5.84
C SER A 52 15.32 3.36 5.40
N GLU A 53 15.92 4.19 6.26
CA GLU A 53 16.19 5.60 5.95
C GLU A 53 16.93 5.77 4.61
N GLU A 54 18.01 5.00 4.40
CA GLU A 54 18.80 5.02 3.16
C GLU A 54 17.96 4.66 1.91
N ARG A 55 17.08 3.66 2.01
CA ARG A 55 16.19 3.26 0.89
C ARG A 55 15.13 4.31 0.62
N LEU A 56 14.60 4.94 1.69
CA LEU A 56 13.64 6.02 1.56
C LEU A 56 14.29 7.24 0.88
N GLU A 57 15.49 7.62 1.27
CA GLU A 57 16.24 8.71 0.64
C GLU A 57 16.57 8.41 -0.84
N ALA A 58 16.89 7.16 -1.17
CA ALA A 58 17.06 6.75 -2.57
C ALA A 58 15.76 6.92 -3.36
N LEU A 59 14.63 6.46 -2.80
CA LEU A 59 13.33 6.60 -3.44
C LEU A 59 12.91 8.06 -3.62
N GLU A 60 13.09 8.88 -2.58
CA GLU A 60 12.75 10.31 -2.63
C GLU A 60 13.59 11.04 -3.69
N ARG A 61 14.87 10.71 -3.85
CA ARG A 61 15.71 11.25 -4.94
C ARG A 61 15.20 10.87 -6.33
N VAL A 62 14.78 9.62 -6.51
CA VAL A 62 14.21 9.16 -7.79
C VAL A 62 12.90 9.91 -8.09
N LEU A 63 12.01 10.03 -7.09
CA LEU A 63 10.73 10.73 -7.24
C LEU A 63 10.88 12.25 -7.37
N GLU A 64 11.97 12.84 -6.87
CA GLU A 64 12.31 14.24 -7.14
C GLU A 64 12.71 14.43 -8.61
N ALA A 65 13.53 13.51 -9.14
CA ALA A 65 14.00 13.57 -10.52
C ALA A 65 12.89 13.33 -11.56
N THR A 66 11.84 12.56 -11.22
CA THR A 66 10.68 12.39 -12.10
C THR A 66 9.90 13.70 -12.22
N GLY A 67 9.88 14.55 -11.19
CA GLY A 67 9.19 15.83 -11.20
C GLY A 67 7.66 15.70 -11.10
N THR A 68 7.00 16.82 -10.82
CA THR A 68 5.54 16.89 -10.64
C THR A 68 4.90 17.92 -11.55
N ASP A 69 3.63 17.70 -11.91
CA ASP A 69 2.82 18.70 -12.59
C ASP A 69 2.39 19.83 -11.63
N SER A 70 1.62 20.81 -12.16
CA SER A 70 1.10 21.94 -11.38
C SER A 70 0.11 21.53 -10.27
N THR A 71 -0.36 20.29 -10.28
CA THR A 71 -1.27 19.72 -9.27
C THR A 71 -0.54 18.85 -8.24
N GLY A 72 0.80 18.74 -8.35
CA GLY A 72 1.62 17.93 -7.45
C GLY A 72 1.61 16.43 -7.78
N LYS A 73 1.04 16.02 -8.92
CA LYS A 73 1.07 14.63 -9.37
C LYS A 73 2.40 14.33 -10.02
N VAL A 74 2.96 13.16 -9.71
CA VAL A 74 4.20 12.69 -10.31
C VAL A 74 3.93 12.25 -11.75
N ALA A 75 4.84 12.62 -12.65
CA ALA A 75 4.87 12.18 -14.05
C ALA A 75 5.19 10.66 -14.11
N ILE A 76 4.14 9.83 -14.13
CA ILE A 76 4.27 8.38 -13.97
C ILE A 76 5.00 7.72 -15.15
N GLU A 77 4.91 8.31 -16.34
CA GLU A 77 5.67 7.93 -17.53
C GLU A 77 7.18 8.01 -17.30
N ARG A 78 7.65 8.90 -16.40
CA ARG A 78 9.06 8.98 -16.03
C ARG A 78 9.46 7.91 -15.03
N VAL A 79 8.54 7.48 -14.16
CA VAL A 79 8.76 6.29 -13.31
C VAL A 79 8.91 5.06 -14.20
N GLN A 80 8.03 4.90 -15.20
CA GLN A 80 8.15 3.80 -16.17
C GLN A 80 9.46 3.88 -16.97
N ALA A 81 9.84 5.05 -17.49
CA ALA A 81 11.11 5.22 -18.20
C ALA A 81 12.31 4.84 -17.31
N GLN A 82 12.24 5.12 -16.00
CA GLN A 82 13.26 4.71 -15.05
C GLN A 82 13.27 3.18 -14.85
N LEU A 83 12.11 2.52 -14.79
CA LEU A 83 12.03 1.06 -14.75
C LEU A 83 12.66 0.43 -16.00
N VAL A 84 12.31 0.92 -17.20
CA VAL A 84 12.90 0.47 -18.48
C VAL A 84 14.42 0.65 -18.48
N LYS A 85 14.90 1.82 -18.05
CA LYS A 85 16.33 2.11 -17.96
C LYS A 85 17.07 1.18 -17.00
N SER A 86 16.45 0.86 -15.86
CA SER A 86 17.03 -0.01 -14.85
C SER A 86 16.93 -1.50 -15.22
N HIS A 87 16.01 -1.88 -16.11
CA HIS A 87 15.78 -3.24 -16.58
C HIS A 87 15.93 -3.35 -18.11
N PRO A 88 17.11 -3.10 -18.69
CA PRO A 88 17.28 -2.99 -20.15
C PRO A 88 16.94 -4.29 -20.90
N SER A 89 17.11 -5.46 -20.26
CA SER A 89 16.74 -6.75 -20.85
C SER A 89 15.23 -7.03 -20.85
N LEU A 90 14.44 -6.20 -20.18
CA LEU A 90 12.97 -6.32 -20.05
C LEU A 90 12.26 -5.09 -20.59
N ALA A 91 12.95 -4.23 -21.36
CA ALA A 91 12.42 -2.94 -21.80
C ALA A 91 11.07 -3.09 -22.52
N ASP A 92 10.98 -4.04 -23.46
CA ASP A 92 9.77 -4.29 -24.25
C ASP A 92 8.64 -4.83 -23.36
N GLU A 93 8.92 -5.73 -22.42
CA GLU A 93 7.94 -6.28 -21.50
C GLU A 93 7.43 -5.24 -20.49
N VAL A 94 8.31 -4.39 -19.97
CA VAL A 94 7.96 -3.29 -19.06
C VAL A 94 7.10 -2.26 -19.79
N ASP A 95 7.43 -1.92 -21.04
CA ASP A 95 6.63 -1.01 -21.85
C ASP A 95 5.25 -1.61 -22.20
N ALA A 96 5.21 -2.89 -22.56
CA ALA A 96 3.95 -3.59 -22.81
C ALA A 96 3.06 -3.66 -21.55
N ALA A 97 3.65 -3.69 -20.36
CA ALA A 97 2.94 -3.74 -19.08
C ALA A 97 2.65 -2.37 -18.45
N SER A 98 2.90 -1.27 -19.16
CA SER A 98 2.71 0.11 -18.68
C SER A 98 1.38 0.34 -17.95
N SER A 99 0.27 -0.06 -18.58
CA SER A 99 -1.08 0.08 -18.03
C SER A 99 -1.27 -0.74 -16.74
N THR A 100 -0.75 -1.97 -16.70
CA THR A 100 -0.80 -2.82 -15.51
C THR A 100 0.06 -2.25 -14.38
N ILE A 101 1.26 -1.76 -14.68
CA ILE A 101 2.16 -1.11 -13.71
C ILE A 101 1.48 0.12 -13.11
N LEU A 102 0.89 0.97 -13.95
CA LEU A 102 0.14 2.15 -13.52
C LEU A 102 -1.04 1.77 -12.61
N LEU A 103 -1.82 0.76 -13.02
CA LEU A 103 -2.95 0.26 -12.23
C LEU A 103 -2.50 -0.23 -10.85
N LEU A 104 -1.41 -0.99 -10.78
CA LEU A 104 -0.86 -1.46 -9.50
C LEU A 104 -0.39 -0.29 -8.64
N LEU A 105 0.32 0.68 -9.22
CA LEU A 105 0.78 1.86 -8.48
C LEU A 105 -0.39 2.68 -7.93
N HIS A 106 -1.41 2.89 -8.75
CA HIS A 106 -2.57 3.69 -8.38
C HIS A 106 -3.46 3.00 -7.35
N SER A 107 -3.75 1.71 -7.52
CA SER A 107 -4.54 0.94 -6.55
C SER A 107 -3.87 0.89 -5.17
N HIS A 108 -2.54 0.72 -5.10
CA HIS A 108 -1.82 0.71 -3.83
C HIS A 108 -1.65 2.10 -3.23
N ALA A 109 -1.66 3.16 -4.04
CA ALA A 109 -1.82 4.52 -3.53
C ALA A 109 -3.19 4.69 -2.85
N CYS A 110 -4.26 4.13 -3.41
CA CYS A 110 -5.60 4.24 -2.82
C CYS A 110 -5.80 3.36 -1.57
N PHE A 111 -5.07 2.25 -1.45
CA PHE A 111 -5.14 1.33 -0.31
C PHE A 111 -4.99 2.06 1.06
N PRO A 112 -5.79 1.72 2.09
CA PRO A 112 -6.75 0.61 2.17
C PRO A 112 -8.19 0.98 1.79
N PHE A 113 -8.41 2.10 1.08
CA PHE A 113 -9.76 2.62 0.83
C PHE A 113 -10.10 2.59 -0.67
N ALA A 114 -11.38 2.40 -1.01
CA ALA A 114 -11.85 2.54 -2.39
C ALA A 114 -12.14 4.02 -2.70
N LYS A 115 -11.20 4.91 -2.34
CA LYS A 115 -11.23 6.34 -2.63
C LYS A 115 -10.01 6.66 -3.48
N GLU A 116 -10.25 7.17 -4.67
CA GLU A 116 -9.20 7.60 -5.56
C GLU A 116 -8.39 8.74 -4.93
N VAL A 117 -7.06 8.65 -5.04
CA VAL A 117 -6.13 9.67 -4.56
C VAL A 117 -5.16 10.05 -5.68
N PRO A 118 -4.74 11.33 -5.77
CA PRO A 118 -3.71 11.72 -6.70
C PRO A 118 -2.39 10.99 -6.40
N LEU A 119 -1.66 10.58 -7.45
CA LEU A 119 -0.31 10.02 -7.35
C LEU A 119 0.73 11.10 -7.02
N THR A 120 0.66 11.63 -5.81
CA THR A 120 1.71 12.48 -5.24
C THR A 120 2.94 11.65 -4.89
N LYS A 121 4.05 12.31 -4.55
CA LYS A 121 5.28 11.63 -4.08
C LYS A 121 5.00 10.69 -2.91
N ASP A 122 4.29 11.16 -1.88
CA ASP A 122 3.95 10.34 -0.71
C ASP A 122 3.01 9.17 -1.06
N ALA A 123 2.05 9.37 -1.97
CA ALA A 123 1.17 8.31 -2.45
C ALA A 123 1.97 7.22 -3.20
N LEU A 124 2.96 7.61 -4.00
CA LEU A 124 3.86 6.67 -4.68
C LEU A 124 4.82 5.95 -3.73
N ILE A 125 5.36 6.62 -2.71
CA ILE A 125 6.17 5.98 -1.67
C ILE A 125 5.34 4.90 -0.97
N ARG A 126 4.11 5.23 -0.56
CA ARG A 126 3.16 4.27 0.01
C ARG A 126 2.93 3.11 -0.95
N SER A 127 2.60 3.40 -2.20
CA SER A 127 2.35 2.38 -3.22
C SER A 127 3.53 1.41 -3.38
N ILE A 128 4.73 1.93 -3.62
CA ILE A 128 5.94 1.14 -3.83
C ILE A 128 6.26 0.31 -2.57
N GLY A 129 6.09 0.90 -1.38
CA GLY A 129 6.28 0.17 -0.13
C GLY A 129 5.34 -1.03 0.03
N LEU A 130 4.09 -0.91 -0.42
CA LEU A 130 3.09 -1.97 -0.33
C LEU A 130 3.22 -3.05 -1.41
N ILE A 131 3.67 -2.68 -2.61
CA ILE A 131 3.90 -3.63 -3.71
C ILE A 131 5.14 -4.50 -3.46
N THR A 132 6.16 -3.91 -2.84
CA THR A 132 7.45 -4.57 -2.60
C THR A 132 7.50 -5.31 -1.27
N GLN A 133 8.56 -6.11 -1.09
CA GLN A 133 8.82 -6.83 0.15
C GLN A 133 9.14 -5.91 1.33
N GLY A 134 9.34 -4.61 1.11
CA GLY A 134 9.49 -3.63 2.18
C GLY A 134 8.35 -3.71 3.21
N SER A 135 7.11 -3.91 2.75
CA SER A 135 5.96 -4.05 3.65
C SER A 135 5.85 -5.41 4.35
N ASP A 136 6.62 -6.43 3.98
CA ASP A 136 6.54 -7.78 4.57
C ASP A 136 6.75 -7.73 6.09
N HIS A 137 7.77 -7.00 6.53
CA HIS A 137 8.09 -6.87 7.95
C HIS A 137 6.96 -6.17 8.71
N MET A 138 6.48 -5.04 8.20
CA MET A 138 5.37 -4.27 8.78
C MET A 138 4.09 -5.12 8.93
N PHE A 139 3.78 -5.97 7.95
CA PHE A 139 2.59 -6.82 8.00
C PHE A 139 2.77 -8.14 8.75
N SER A 140 4.00 -8.62 8.95
CA SER A 140 4.27 -9.84 9.74
C SER A 140 4.10 -9.67 11.26
N GLN A 141 4.08 -8.43 11.74
CA GLN A 141 4.00 -8.10 13.17
C GLN A 141 2.64 -8.45 13.78
N SER A 142 2.65 -8.86 15.05
CA SER A 142 1.45 -9.08 15.86
C SER A 142 1.64 -8.57 17.29
N ALA A 143 0.56 -8.17 17.94
CA ALA A 143 0.55 -7.68 19.30
C ALA A 143 -0.81 -7.90 19.98
N ALA A 144 -0.77 -8.06 21.30
CA ALA A 144 -1.95 -8.13 22.15
C ALA A 144 -1.81 -7.24 23.38
N PHE A 145 -2.92 -6.68 23.84
CA PHE A 145 -3.03 -5.96 25.10
C PHE A 145 -4.12 -6.60 25.95
N GLY A 146 -3.78 -7.05 27.16
CA GLY A 146 -4.73 -7.71 28.05
C GLY A 146 -5.44 -8.91 27.40
N GLN A 147 -4.68 -9.75 26.69
CA GLN A 147 -5.18 -10.91 25.92
C GLN A 147 -6.07 -10.57 24.70
N LYS A 148 -6.31 -9.28 24.41
CA LYS A 148 -7.04 -8.86 23.20
C LYS A 148 -6.05 -8.51 22.09
N PRO A 149 -6.25 -8.99 20.85
CA PRO A 149 -5.40 -8.63 19.74
C PRO A 149 -5.51 -7.13 19.46
N THR A 150 -4.36 -6.49 19.31
CA THR A 150 -4.23 -5.06 18.97
C THR A 150 -3.47 -4.82 17.67
N ILE A 151 -2.65 -5.78 17.23
CA ILE A 151 -2.07 -5.83 15.89
C ILE A 151 -2.16 -7.29 15.43
N ARG A 152 -2.65 -7.51 14.22
CA ARG A 152 -2.74 -8.84 13.63
C ARG A 152 -1.68 -9.03 12.56
N ALA A 153 -1.03 -10.19 12.53
CA ALA A 153 -0.13 -10.54 11.43
C ALA A 153 -0.95 -10.80 10.17
N ARG A 154 -0.43 -10.39 9.02
CA ARG A 154 -1.05 -10.59 7.71
C ARG A 154 -0.11 -11.36 6.79
N SER A 155 -0.62 -12.46 6.24
CA SER A 155 0.18 -13.35 5.38
C SER A 155 0.50 -12.70 4.02
N LYS A 156 1.58 -13.16 3.36
CA LYS A 156 1.89 -12.74 1.97
C LYS A 156 0.72 -13.04 1.03
N THR A 157 0.07 -14.20 1.19
CA THR A 157 -1.11 -14.60 0.42
C THR A 157 -2.26 -13.58 0.55
N THR A 158 -2.56 -13.14 1.76
CA THR A 158 -3.64 -12.17 2.01
C THR A 158 -3.32 -10.79 1.44
N ARG A 159 -2.03 -10.42 1.31
CA ARG A 159 -1.64 -9.19 0.59
C ARG A 159 -1.81 -9.34 -0.92
N MET A 160 -1.53 -10.52 -1.47
CA MET A 160 -1.78 -10.81 -2.89
C MET A 160 -3.25 -10.76 -3.29
N GLU A 161 -4.18 -10.94 -2.35
CA GLU A 161 -5.61 -10.73 -2.63
C GLU A 161 -5.92 -9.31 -3.08
N PHE A 162 -5.21 -8.30 -2.57
CA PHE A 162 -5.42 -6.93 -3.00
C PHE A 162 -4.90 -6.71 -4.43
N VAL A 163 -3.73 -7.26 -4.77
CA VAL A 163 -3.19 -7.26 -6.14
C VAL A 163 -4.19 -7.91 -7.10
N PHE A 164 -4.72 -9.10 -6.74
CA PHE A 164 -5.78 -9.75 -7.51
C PHE A 164 -6.99 -8.83 -7.70
N SER A 165 -7.46 -8.19 -6.61
CA SER A 165 -8.63 -7.31 -6.69
C SER A 165 -8.41 -6.08 -7.57
N ALA A 166 -7.19 -5.52 -7.59
CA ALA A 166 -6.84 -4.42 -8.48
C ALA A 166 -6.84 -4.86 -9.94
N LEU A 167 -6.25 -6.01 -10.25
CA LEU A 167 -6.21 -6.56 -11.61
C LEU A 167 -7.59 -7.01 -12.11
N ALA A 168 -8.45 -7.50 -11.22
CA ALA A 168 -9.79 -7.96 -11.56
C ALA A 168 -10.83 -6.82 -11.64
N HIS A 169 -10.47 -5.62 -11.16
CA HIS A 169 -11.33 -4.44 -11.14
C HIS A 169 -10.50 -3.19 -11.47
N PRO A 170 -10.08 -3.04 -12.75
CA PRO A 170 -9.17 -1.98 -13.16
C PRO A 170 -9.81 -0.59 -13.15
N GLU A 171 -11.14 -0.51 -13.26
CA GLU A 171 -11.88 0.75 -13.29
C GLU A 171 -12.98 0.78 -12.20
N PRO A 172 -12.95 1.75 -11.26
CA PRO A 172 -11.84 2.67 -10.99
C PRO A 172 -10.56 1.96 -10.49
N PRO A 173 -9.37 2.59 -10.69
CA PRO A 173 -8.06 2.02 -10.34
C PRO A 173 -7.75 2.11 -8.83
N THR A 174 -8.69 1.66 -8.00
CA THR A 174 -8.60 1.67 -6.53
C THR A 174 -8.46 0.27 -5.94
N GLY A 175 -8.67 -0.78 -6.76
CA GLY A 175 -8.88 -2.14 -6.27
C GLY A 175 -10.17 -2.28 -5.44
N VAL A 176 -10.33 -3.45 -4.81
CA VAL A 176 -11.49 -3.75 -3.96
C VAL A 176 -10.99 -4.11 -2.56
N PRO A 177 -10.78 -3.09 -1.69
CA PRO A 177 -10.40 -3.32 -0.31
C PRO A 177 -11.56 -3.87 0.52
N THR A 178 -11.21 -4.54 1.60
CA THR A 178 -12.09 -5.17 2.58
C THR A 178 -12.04 -4.43 3.91
N LYS A 179 -12.98 -4.71 4.81
CA LYS A 179 -12.90 -4.22 6.20
C LYS A 179 -11.60 -4.62 6.87
N ASP A 180 -11.12 -5.82 6.54
CA ASP A 180 -9.85 -6.34 7.00
C ASP A 180 -8.67 -5.48 6.51
N ASP A 181 -8.67 -5.03 5.26
CA ASP A 181 -7.64 -4.11 4.76
C ASP A 181 -7.57 -2.81 5.58
N VAL A 182 -8.72 -2.24 5.92
CA VAL A 182 -8.80 -1.02 6.74
C VAL A 182 -8.34 -1.29 8.17
N LEU A 183 -8.80 -2.38 8.80
CA LEU A 183 -8.39 -2.76 10.15
C LEU A 183 -6.89 -3.00 10.27
N ASP A 184 -6.27 -3.62 9.26
CA ASP A 184 -4.83 -3.84 9.21
C ASP A 184 -4.02 -2.55 9.26
N VAL A 185 -4.49 -1.52 8.56
CA VAL A 185 -3.84 -0.20 8.58
C VAL A 185 -4.14 0.51 9.90
N LEU A 186 -5.40 0.56 10.31
CA LEU A 186 -5.82 1.23 11.54
C LEU A 186 -5.05 0.70 12.75
N CYS A 187 -4.86 -0.62 12.87
CA CYS A 187 -4.19 -1.20 14.03
C CYS A 187 -2.68 -0.90 14.08
N ARG A 188 -2.09 -0.41 12.97
CA ARG A 188 -0.65 -0.13 12.86
C ARG A 188 -0.30 1.35 12.92
N ILE A 189 -1.21 2.23 12.53
CA ILE A 189 -0.95 3.67 12.56
C ILE A 189 -0.90 4.20 14.00
N ARG A 190 -0.18 5.29 14.17
CA ARG A 190 -0.11 6.02 15.44
C ARG A 190 -1.13 7.14 15.46
N TYR A 191 -2.07 7.08 16.41
CA TYR A 191 -3.08 8.13 16.56
C TYR A 191 -2.52 9.39 17.23
N PRO A 192 -3.03 10.58 16.89
CA PRO A 192 -2.72 11.80 17.62
C PRO A 192 -3.06 11.65 19.10
N HIS A 193 -2.08 11.84 19.99
CA HIS A 193 -2.29 11.68 21.43
C HIS A 193 -1.50 12.66 22.29
N PRO A 194 -1.96 12.91 23.54
CA PRO A 194 -1.19 13.64 24.52
C PRO A 194 0.19 13.05 24.77
N SER A 195 1.23 13.88 24.73
CA SER A 195 2.61 13.58 25.10
C SER A 195 2.85 12.99 26.52
N SER A 196 1.80 12.78 27.31
CA SER A 196 1.86 12.33 28.71
C SER A 196 1.47 10.87 28.93
N PHE A 197 1.12 10.11 27.87
CA PHE A 197 0.91 8.66 27.95
C PHE A 197 2.05 7.94 27.26
N THR A 198 2.81 7.17 28.03
CA THR A 198 3.99 6.46 27.51
C THR A 198 3.67 5.07 26.94
N HIS A 199 2.44 4.53 27.06
CA HIS A 199 2.24 3.09 26.83
C HIS A 199 0.93 2.61 26.15
N GLN A 200 -0.02 3.46 25.75
CA GLN A 200 -1.29 2.97 25.16
C GLN A 200 -1.70 3.69 23.87
N GLN A 201 -0.93 3.48 22.80
CA GLN A 201 -1.39 3.74 21.43
C GLN A 201 -2.14 2.54 20.84
N ARG A 202 -1.80 1.33 21.28
CA ARG A 202 -2.41 0.08 20.78
C ARG A 202 -3.86 -0.04 21.24
N ARG A 203 -4.77 -0.12 20.28
CA ARG A 203 -6.22 -0.29 20.50
C ARG A 203 -6.62 -1.72 20.14
N PRO A 204 -7.45 -2.41 20.94
CA PRO A 204 -8.01 -3.69 20.55
C PRO A 204 -8.74 -3.58 19.22
N ILE A 205 -8.65 -4.61 18.37
CA ILE A 205 -9.31 -4.61 17.06
C ILE A 205 -10.81 -4.29 17.18
N THR A 206 -11.48 -4.80 18.22
CA THR A 206 -12.90 -4.52 18.50
C THR A 206 -13.22 -3.04 18.76
N GLU A 207 -12.24 -2.24 19.20
CA GLU A 207 -12.40 -0.78 19.37
C GLU A 207 -12.26 -0.04 18.02
N LEU A 208 -11.58 -0.65 17.04
CA LEU A 208 -11.31 -0.09 15.72
C LEU A 208 -12.36 -0.48 14.68
N GLU A 209 -13.11 -1.57 14.90
CA GLU A 209 -14.18 -2.03 14.01
C GLU A 209 -15.19 -0.94 13.62
N PRO A 210 -15.73 -0.13 14.55
CA PRO A 210 -16.66 0.94 14.19
C PRO A 210 -16.04 2.01 13.29
N LEU A 211 -14.75 2.32 13.50
CA LEU A 211 -14.01 3.26 12.66
C LEU A 211 -13.78 2.67 11.27
N ALA A 212 -13.38 1.40 11.18
CA ALA A 212 -13.18 0.73 9.90
C ALA A 212 -14.48 0.69 9.08
N GLU A 213 -15.62 0.36 9.71
CA GLU A 213 -16.92 0.34 9.06
C GLU A 213 -17.35 1.72 8.54
N ARG A 214 -17.06 2.78 9.30
CA ARG A 214 -17.35 4.16 8.89
C ARG A 214 -16.48 4.63 7.71
N LEU A 215 -15.23 4.19 7.66
CA LEU A 215 -14.27 4.60 6.62
C LEU A 215 -14.38 3.77 5.34
N LEU A 216 -15.05 2.61 5.37
CA LEU A 216 -15.34 1.84 4.17
C LEU A 216 -16.39 2.55 3.29
N PRO A 217 -16.31 2.38 1.96
CA PRO A 217 -17.40 2.77 1.08
C PRO A 217 -18.68 2.04 1.48
N GLN A 218 -19.84 2.70 1.35
CA GLN A 218 -21.12 2.05 1.59
C GLN A 218 -21.26 0.84 0.63
N SER A 219 -21.59 -0.32 1.19
CA SER A 219 -21.52 -1.67 0.59
C SER A 219 -22.22 -1.86 -0.78
N SER A 220 -23.00 -0.90 -1.26
CA SER A 220 -23.69 -0.97 -2.55
C SER A 220 -22.81 -0.58 -3.75
N ALA A 221 -21.59 -0.05 -3.54
CA ALA A 221 -20.77 0.51 -4.61
C ALA A 221 -19.67 -0.41 -5.17
N SER A 222 -19.33 -1.51 -4.48
CA SER A 222 -18.19 -2.37 -4.87
C SER A 222 -18.63 -3.81 -5.15
N PRO A 223 -18.06 -4.48 -6.17
CA PRO A 223 -18.39 -5.87 -6.46
C PRO A 223 -17.92 -6.80 -5.33
N SER A 224 -18.62 -7.93 -5.18
CA SER A 224 -18.19 -8.99 -4.29
C SER A 224 -16.87 -9.59 -4.77
N ARG A 225 -15.90 -9.80 -3.86
CA ARG A 225 -14.61 -10.43 -4.19
C ARG A 225 -14.76 -11.81 -4.85
N ASP A 226 -15.77 -12.58 -4.47
CA ASP A 226 -16.02 -13.91 -5.05
C ASP A 226 -16.42 -13.85 -6.53
N SER A 227 -16.94 -12.71 -6.97
CA SER A 227 -17.34 -12.47 -8.36
C SER A 227 -16.21 -11.93 -9.24
N LEU A 228 -15.10 -11.48 -8.64
CA LEU A 228 -13.97 -10.91 -9.35
C LEU A 228 -13.25 -11.97 -10.19
N ARG A 229 -12.85 -11.59 -11.41
CA ARG A 229 -12.06 -12.40 -12.32
C ARG A 229 -11.02 -11.52 -13.00
N VAL A 230 -9.79 -12.00 -13.11
CA VAL A 230 -8.73 -11.32 -13.86
C VAL A 230 -8.74 -11.84 -15.29
N SER A 231 -8.97 -10.96 -16.27
CA SER A 231 -8.83 -11.31 -17.70
C SER A 231 -7.40 -11.73 -18.00
N ILE A 232 -7.21 -12.85 -18.70
CA ILE A 232 -5.88 -13.30 -19.08
C ILE A 232 -5.22 -12.37 -20.10
N ASN A 233 -6.01 -11.70 -20.94
CA ASN A 233 -5.48 -10.71 -21.87
C ASN A 233 -4.86 -9.52 -21.13
N GLU A 234 -5.52 -9.03 -20.08
CA GLU A 234 -5.02 -7.94 -19.23
C GLU A 234 -3.87 -8.40 -18.32
N LEU A 235 -3.84 -9.67 -17.94
CA LEU A 235 -2.75 -10.24 -17.14
C LEU A 235 -1.49 -10.51 -17.96
N ARG A 236 -1.62 -10.70 -19.28
CA ARG A 236 -0.53 -11.18 -20.15
C ARG A 236 0.73 -10.32 -20.10
N PRO A 237 0.66 -8.97 -20.11
CA PRO A 237 1.86 -8.14 -20.01
C PRO A 237 2.65 -8.39 -18.72
N LEU A 238 1.97 -8.47 -17.58
CA LEU A 238 2.59 -8.79 -16.30
C LEU A 238 3.14 -10.23 -16.27
N ALA A 239 2.41 -11.19 -16.86
CA ALA A 239 2.88 -12.56 -16.99
C ALA A 239 4.16 -12.66 -17.82
N ASN A 240 4.29 -11.87 -18.88
CA ASN A 240 5.50 -11.85 -19.70
C ASN A 240 6.72 -11.34 -18.90
N ILE A 241 6.56 -10.31 -18.07
CA ILE A 241 7.61 -9.87 -17.13
C ILE A 241 8.00 -11.02 -16.19
N CYS A 242 7.02 -11.67 -15.57
CA CYS A 242 7.28 -12.79 -14.66
C CYS A 242 8.03 -13.94 -15.36
N ASN A 243 7.64 -14.26 -16.59
CA ASN A 243 8.26 -15.33 -17.36
C ASN A 243 9.71 -14.98 -17.73
N ALA A 244 9.97 -13.72 -18.12
CA ALA A 244 11.30 -13.26 -18.52
C ALA A 244 12.30 -13.19 -17.36
N MET A 245 11.83 -12.92 -16.14
CA MET A 245 12.66 -12.89 -14.92
C MET A 245 12.95 -14.29 -14.32
N ARG A 246 12.48 -15.38 -14.94
CA ARG A 246 12.61 -16.74 -14.41
C ARG A 246 13.47 -17.65 -15.27
N ASP A 247 14.23 -18.52 -14.61
CA ASP A 247 15.05 -19.54 -15.27
C ASP A 247 14.24 -20.53 -16.13
N ASP A 248 13.04 -20.89 -15.67
CA ASP A 248 12.14 -21.80 -16.37
C ASP A 248 11.32 -21.11 -17.48
N LYS A 249 11.57 -19.81 -17.73
CA LYS A 249 10.83 -18.97 -18.69
C LYS A 249 9.30 -19.01 -18.49
N GLY A 250 8.85 -19.25 -17.26
CA GLY A 250 7.43 -19.29 -16.92
C GLY A 250 6.68 -20.55 -17.34
N VAL A 251 7.37 -21.65 -17.67
CA VAL A 251 6.70 -22.91 -18.09
C VAL A 251 5.63 -23.37 -17.09
N GLU A 252 5.90 -23.31 -15.78
CA GLU A 252 4.91 -23.71 -14.78
C GLU A 252 3.77 -22.70 -14.62
N ALA A 253 4.06 -21.40 -14.80
CA ALA A 253 3.04 -20.36 -14.75
C ALA A 253 2.08 -20.45 -15.95
N GLU A 254 2.61 -20.67 -17.15
CA GLU A 254 1.81 -20.75 -18.37
C GLU A 254 0.86 -21.95 -18.35
N LYS A 255 1.26 -23.09 -17.76
CA LYS A 255 0.35 -24.24 -17.56
C LYS A 255 -0.94 -23.87 -16.82
N VAL A 256 -0.91 -22.87 -15.94
CA VAL A 256 -2.09 -22.40 -15.21
C VAL A 256 -3.01 -21.55 -16.11
N LEU A 257 -2.44 -20.86 -17.10
CA LEU A 257 -3.14 -19.96 -18.02
C LEU A 257 -3.71 -20.68 -19.26
N VAL A 258 -3.11 -21.81 -19.67
CA VAL A 258 -3.48 -22.53 -20.89
C VAL A 258 -4.98 -22.86 -20.91
N GLY A 259 -5.65 -22.47 -22.00
CA GLY A 259 -7.06 -22.77 -22.25
C GLY A 259 -8.05 -21.96 -21.42
N LYS A 260 -7.60 -20.92 -20.70
CA LYS A 260 -8.45 -20.06 -19.88
C LYS A 260 -8.61 -18.67 -20.50
N GLU A 261 -9.75 -18.06 -20.24
CA GLU A 261 -10.02 -16.65 -20.61
C GLU A 261 -9.83 -15.70 -19.42
N SER A 262 -10.07 -16.19 -18.20
CA SER A 262 -9.90 -15.43 -16.96
C SER A 262 -9.53 -16.34 -15.80
N LEU A 263 -9.05 -15.75 -14.71
CA LEU A 263 -8.72 -16.43 -13.46
C LEU A 263 -9.58 -15.92 -12.32
N ASP A 264 -10.15 -16.82 -11.53
CA ASP A 264 -10.65 -16.49 -10.19
C ASP A 264 -9.51 -16.33 -9.17
N TRP A 265 -9.85 -16.04 -7.90
CA TRP A 265 -8.84 -15.88 -6.85
C TRP A 265 -7.98 -17.14 -6.63
N ASN A 266 -8.59 -18.34 -6.64
CA ASN A 266 -7.86 -19.57 -6.38
C ASN A 266 -6.89 -19.88 -7.53
N GLU A 267 -7.35 -19.68 -8.76
CA GLU A 267 -6.54 -19.87 -9.96
C GLU A 267 -5.44 -18.82 -10.06
N PHE A 268 -5.75 -17.55 -9.77
CA PHE A 268 -4.76 -16.48 -9.70
C PHE A 268 -3.71 -16.76 -8.63
N LYS A 269 -4.10 -17.26 -7.45
CA LYS A 269 -3.17 -17.63 -6.38
C LYS A 269 -2.21 -18.73 -6.81
N LEU A 270 -2.70 -19.74 -7.56
CA LEU A 270 -1.85 -20.79 -8.12
C LEU A 270 -0.87 -20.23 -9.16
N TRP A 271 -1.37 -19.39 -10.08
CA TRP A 271 -0.55 -18.73 -11.09
C TRP A 271 0.50 -17.81 -10.44
N ALA A 272 0.11 -16.91 -9.53
CA ALA A 272 1.00 -15.98 -8.86
C ALA A 272 2.11 -16.69 -8.08
N LYS A 273 1.82 -17.86 -7.50
CA LYS A 273 2.83 -18.71 -6.87
C LYS A 273 3.79 -19.31 -7.92
N ALA A 274 3.26 -19.88 -9.01
CA ALA A 274 4.08 -20.47 -10.07
C ALA A 274 4.95 -19.42 -10.78
N ALA A 275 4.42 -18.21 -10.97
CA ALA A 275 5.10 -17.06 -11.55
C ALA A 275 6.06 -16.35 -10.59
N SER A 276 6.09 -16.72 -9.31
CA SER A 276 6.80 -15.98 -8.24
C SER A 276 6.44 -14.47 -8.22
N LEU A 277 5.18 -14.13 -8.48
CA LEU A 277 4.74 -12.74 -8.68
C LEU A 277 5.21 -11.77 -7.57
N PRO A 278 5.13 -12.09 -6.25
CA PRO A 278 5.61 -11.16 -5.22
C PRO A 278 7.10 -10.84 -5.34
N ALA A 279 7.93 -11.81 -5.74
CA ALA A 279 9.37 -11.61 -5.90
C ALA A 279 9.66 -10.79 -7.17
N VAL A 280 8.93 -11.07 -8.26
CA VAL A 280 9.03 -10.30 -9.51
C VAL A 280 8.64 -8.84 -9.30
N LEU A 281 7.55 -8.56 -8.58
CA LEU A 281 7.14 -7.19 -8.27
C LEU A 281 8.18 -6.49 -7.39
N ASP A 282 8.75 -7.18 -6.41
CA ASP A 282 9.81 -6.64 -5.57
C ASP A 282 11.05 -6.29 -6.40
N GLU A 283 11.54 -7.21 -7.24
CA GLU A 283 12.69 -7.00 -8.11
C GLU A 283 12.45 -5.85 -9.10
N LEU A 284 11.28 -5.83 -9.75
CA LEU A 284 10.89 -4.80 -10.70
C LEU A 284 10.95 -3.40 -10.06
N PHE A 285 10.36 -3.20 -8.88
CA PHE A 285 10.28 -1.89 -8.25
C PHE A 285 11.46 -1.54 -7.33
N SER A 286 12.25 -2.52 -6.87
CA SER A 286 13.38 -2.29 -5.95
C SER A 286 14.44 -1.35 -6.52
N VAL A 287 14.63 -1.35 -7.83
CA VAL A 287 15.55 -0.45 -8.53
C VAL A 287 15.26 1.04 -8.28
N LEU A 288 14.06 1.39 -7.82
CA LEU A 288 13.67 2.76 -7.49
C LEU A 288 14.16 3.21 -6.11
N PHE A 289 14.47 2.28 -5.21
CA PHE A 289 14.82 2.57 -3.82
C PHE A 289 16.07 1.85 -3.33
N MET A 290 16.75 1.11 -4.21
CA MET A 290 18.07 0.57 -3.92
C MET A 290 19.13 1.66 -4.14
N PRO A 291 20.05 1.86 -3.17
CA PRO A 291 21.18 2.77 -3.37
C PRO A 291 22.00 2.36 -4.60
N PRO A 292 22.63 3.32 -5.32
CA PRO A 292 23.57 2.98 -6.37
C PRO A 292 24.67 2.09 -5.78
N GLN A 293 24.96 0.96 -6.42
CA GLN A 293 26.14 0.17 -6.07
C GLN A 293 27.37 0.95 -6.56
N GLU A 294 28.20 1.40 -5.62
CA GLU A 294 29.51 2.02 -5.91
C GLU A 294 30.48 1.04 -6.57
#